data_AF-A0A3D2RPS9-F1
#
_entry.id   AF-A0A3D2RPS9-F1
#
_cell.length_a   1.000
_cell.length_b   1.000
_cell.length_c   1.000
_cell.angle_alpha   90.00
_cell.angle_beta   90.00
_cell.angle_gamma   90.00
#
_symmetry.space_group_name_H-M   'P 1'
#
loop_
_entity.id
_entity.type
_entity.pdbx_description
1 polymer ?
#
loop_
_entity_poly.entity_id
_entity_poly.type
_entity_poly.pdbx_seq_one_letter_code
_entity_poly.pdbx_strand_id
1 'polypeptide(L)'
;MAKEEKVVLEGTVTDILPDGQYTVEIEGGHNILGYTSGKMRRFNIRIVVGDKVTIETSPYDLTRGRITYRDAGDMGAAGPRPKGNRPTRNRRRRR
;
A
#
# COMPACT_ATOMS: atom_id res chain seq x y z
N MET A 1 -13.46 -8.82 -26.28
CA MET A 1 -13.88 -8.54 -24.89
C MET A 1 -12.99 -7.43 -24.36
N ALA A 2 -13.56 -6.25 -24.14
CA ALA A 2 -12.83 -5.01 -23.90
C ALA A 2 -11.98 -5.11 -22.64
N LYS A 3 -10.65 -4.97 -22.80
CA LYS A 3 -9.75 -4.66 -21.71
C LYS A 3 -10.07 -3.23 -21.30
N GLU A 4 -10.83 -3.07 -20.24
CA GLU A 4 -10.94 -1.78 -19.58
C GLU A 4 -9.54 -1.45 -19.04
N GLU A 5 -8.84 -0.55 -19.73
CA GLU A 5 -7.58 0.01 -19.26
C GLU A 5 -7.88 0.80 -17.99
N LYS A 6 -7.39 0.28 -16.86
CA LYS A 6 -7.47 0.97 -15.58
C LYS A 6 -6.56 2.18 -15.64
N VAL A 7 -7.08 3.32 -15.23
CA VAL A 7 -6.30 4.54 -15.13
C VAL A 7 -5.52 4.49 -13.82
N VAL A 8 -4.21 4.63 -13.92
CA VAL A 8 -3.31 4.71 -12.77
C VAL A 8 -3.09 6.19 -12.48
N LEU A 9 -3.40 6.60 -11.26
CA LEU A 9 -3.27 7.98 -10.78
C LEU A 9 -2.43 8.00 -9.52
N GLU A 10 -1.68 9.08 -9.33
CA GLU A 10 -0.91 9.33 -8.13
C GLU A 10 -1.62 10.35 -7.26
N GLY A 11 -1.55 10.17 -5.94
CA GLY A 11 -2.18 11.08 -4.99
C GLY A 11 -1.59 10.97 -3.60
N THR A 12 -1.99 11.90 -2.74
CA THR A 12 -1.56 11.97 -1.34
C THR A 12 -2.73 11.69 -0.42
N VAL A 13 -2.53 10.85 0.59
CA VAL A 13 -3.57 10.51 1.57
C VAL A 13 -3.79 11.71 2.50
N THR A 14 -5.01 12.23 2.54
CA THR A 14 -5.39 13.37 3.40
C THR A 14 -6.02 12.91 4.70
N ASP A 15 -6.90 11.90 4.65
CA ASP A 15 -7.61 11.41 5.83
C ASP A 15 -7.80 9.88 5.80
N ILE A 16 -7.96 9.32 6.99
CA ILE A 16 -8.23 7.88 7.19
C ILE A 16 -9.59 7.75 7.86
N LEU A 17 -10.51 7.08 7.17
CA LEU A 17 -11.85 6.81 7.67
C LEU A 17 -11.86 5.51 8.48
N PRO A 18 -12.70 5.41 9.54
CA PRO A 18 -12.77 4.22 10.40
C PRO A 18 -13.22 2.95 9.66
N ASP A 19 -13.90 3.10 8.52
CA ASP A 19 -14.38 1.97 7.70
C ASP A 19 -13.27 1.30 6.86
N GLY A 20 -12.00 1.69 7.06
CA GLY A 20 -10.88 1.23 6.24
C GLY A 20 -10.87 1.85 4.84
N GLN A 21 -11.52 3.01 4.71
CA GLN A 21 -11.47 3.88 3.55
C GLN A 21 -10.43 4.98 3.78
N TYR A 22 -9.84 5.46 2.68
CA TYR A 22 -8.83 6.51 2.71
C TYR A 22 -9.29 7.61 1.77
N THR A 23 -9.25 8.85 2.25
CA THR A 23 -9.42 10.02 1.39
C THR A 23 -8.07 10.33 0.78
N VAL A 24 -8.00 10.32 -0.55
CA VAL A 24 -6.77 10.61 -1.29
C VAL A 24 -7.02 11.79 -2.21
N GLU A 25 -6.18 12.80 -2.09
CA GLU A 25 -6.17 13.96 -2.95
C GLU A 25 -5.24 13.70 -4.14
N ILE A 26 -5.77 13.81 -5.34
CA ILE A 26 -5.01 13.69 -6.59
C ILE A 26 -4.56 15.08 -7.03
N GLU A 27 -3.48 15.16 -7.81
CA GLU A 27 -2.92 16.40 -8.40
C GLU A 27 -3.86 17.18 -9.36
N GLY A 28 -5.17 16.90 -9.34
CA GLY A 28 -6.22 17.66 -10.00
C GLY A 28 -7.25 18.32 -9.06
N GLY A 29 -7.00 18.31 -7.74
CA GLY A 29 -7.91 18.88 -6.73
C GLY A 29 -9.16 18.03 -6.47
N HIS A 30 -9.16 16.77 -6.91
CA HIS A 30 -10.23 15.82 -6.67
C HIS A 30 -9.87 14.89 -5.51
N ASN A 31 -10.84 14.73 -4.60
CA ASN A 31 -10.75 13.77 -3.50
C ASN A 31 -11.40 12.46 -3.90
N ILE A 32 -10.63 11.38 -3.84
CA ILE A 32 -11.09 10.01 -4.13
C ILE A 32 -11.21 9.23 -2.83
N LEU A 33 -12.28 8.44 -2.73
CA LEU A 33 -12.41 7.40 -1.72
C LEU A 33 -11.70 6.13 -2.19
N GLY A 34 -10.54 5.86 -1.58
CA GLY A 34 -9.68 4.74 -1.88
C GLY A 34 -9.85 3.58 -0.90
N TYR A 35 -9.89 2.36 -1.42
CA TYR A 35 -9.82 1.13 -0.61
C TYR A 35 -8.48 0.44 -0.82
N THR A 36 -7.91 -0.13 0.26
CA THR A 36 -6.69 -0.93 0.15
C THR A 36 -6.90 -2.16 -0.71
N SER A 37 -5.96 -2.45 -1.62
CA SER A 37 -5.94 -3.72 -2.32
C SER A 37 -5.70 -4.89 -1.36
N GLY A 38 -6.21 -6.08 -1.72
CA GLY A 38 -5.98 -7.29 -0.94
C GLY A 38 -4.49 -7.65 -0.81
N LYS A 39 -3.67 -7.25 -1.79
CA LYS A 39 -2.21 -7.39 -1.75
C LYS A 39 -1.62 -6.60 -0.58
N MET A 40 -2.02 -5.34 -0.40
CA MET A 40 -1.55 -4.50 0.71
C MET A 40 -1.95 -5.08 2.08
N ARG A 41 -3.19 -5.57 2.21
CA ARG A 41 -3.64 -6.27 3.41
C ARG A 41 -2.78 -7.50 3.72
N ARG A 42 -2.46 -8.33 2.71
CA ARG A 42 -1.59 -9.52 2.90
C ARG A 42 -0.19 -9.15 3.39
N PHE A 43 0.36 -8.05 2.89
CA PHE A 43 1.69 -7.57 3.28
C PHE A 43 1.69 -6.67 4.52
N ASN A 44 0.55 -6.48 5.19
CA ASN A 44 0.40 -5.59 6.35
C ASN A 44 0.96 -4.17 6.11
N ILE A 45 0.79 -3.65 4.90
CA ILE A 45 1.20 -2.29 4.56
C ILE A 45 0.25 -1.33 5.25
N ARG A 46 0.78 -0.53 6.18
CA ARG A 46 0.03 0.54 6.85
C ARG A 46 0.07 1.78 5.99
N ILE A 47 -1.06 2.49 5.89
CA ILE A 47 -1.16 3.78 5.21
C ILE A 47 -1.40 4.82 6.30
N VAL A 48 -0.67 5.93 6.22
CA VAL A 48 -0.74 7.07 7.13
C VAL A 48 -1.11 8.31 6.31
N VAL A 49 -1.68 9.32 6.98
CA VAL A 49 -1.91 10.63 6.38
C VAL A 49 -0.58 11.25 5.93
N GLY A 50 -0.58 11.83 4.74
CA GLY A 50 0.61 12.39 4.09
C GLY A 50 1.42 11.40 3.25
N ASP A 51 1.01 10.13 3.19
CA ASP A 51 1.67 9.16 2.33
C ASP A 51 1.28 9.35 0.87
N LYS A 52 2.29 9.23 -0.02
CA LYS A 52 2.07 9.11 -1.45
C LYS A 52 1.61 7.71 -1.80
N VAL A 53 0.53 7.62 -2.55
CA VAL A 53 -0.10 6.36 -2.94
C VAL A 53 -0.48 6.36 -4.41
N THR A 54 -0.39 5.19 -5.01
CA THR A 54 -0.85 4.93 -6.37
C THR A 54 -2.23 4.31 -6.33
N ILE A 55 -3.16 4.91 -7.06
CA ILE A 55 -4.56 4.49 -7.17
C ILE A 55 -4.83 3.98 -8.59
N GLU A 56 -5.43 2.80 -8.68
CA GLU A 56 -6.08 2.32 -9.89
C GLU A 56 -7.57 2.67 -9.83
N THR A 57 -8.07 3.40 -10.82
CA THR A 57 -9.50 3.62 -11.00
C THR A 57 -9.99 3.14 -12.38
N SER A 58 -11.28 2.84 -12.47
CA SER A 58 -11.93 2.59 -13.75
C SER A 58 -12.18 3.92 -14.47
N PRO A 59 -12.08 3.99 -15.81
CA PRO A 59 -12.29 5.21 -16.58
C PRO A 59 -13.66 5.87 -16.38
N TYR A 60 -14.63 5.11 -15.88
CA TYR A 60 -16.01 5.55 -15.71
C TYR A 60 -16.27 6.24 -14.36
N ASP A 61 -15.49 5.94 -13.32
CA ASP A 61 -15.74 6.40 -11.95
C ASP A 61 -14.47 6.94 -11.28
N LEU A 62 -14.19 8.23 -11.46
CA LEU A 62 -13.08 8.94 -10.80
C LEU A 62 -13.35 9.23 -9.30
N THR A 63 -14.45 8.76 -8.73
CA THR A 63 -14.82 9.02 -7.32
C THR A 63 -14.33 7.95 -6.36
N ARG A 64 -14.09 6.74 -6.88
CA ARG A 64 -13.68 5.57 -6.11
C ARG A 64 -12.45 4.95 -6.73
N GLY A 65 -11.50 4.56 -5.88
CA GLY A 65 -10.22 4.05 -6.33
C GLY A 65 -9.75 2.84 -5.54
N ARG A 66 -8.87 2.06 -6.16
CA ARG A 66 -8.16 0.98 -5.49
C ARG A 66 -6.71 1.37 -5.25
N ILE A 67 -6.30 1.42 -3.99
CA ILE A 67 -4.91 1.69 -3.63
C ILE A 67 -4.10 0.41 -3.85
N THR A 68 -3.17 0.46 -4.80
CA THR A 68 -2.31 -0.68 -5.14
C THR A 68 -0.92 -0.56 -4.56
N TYR A 69 -0.38 0.66 -4.51
CA TYR A 69 0.98 0.90 -4.03
C TYR A 69 1.03 2.12 -3.10
N ARG A 70 1.96 2.06 -2.14
CA ARG A 70 2.37 3.19 -1.31
C ARG A 70 3.82 3.44 -1.65
N ASP A 71 4.14 4.64 -2.12
CA ASP A 71 5.52 5.03 -2.29
C ASP A 71 6.12 5.27 -0.92
N ALA A 72 6.96 4.33 -0.50
CA ALA A 72 7.95 4.62 0.52
C ALA A 72 8.89 5.62 -0.13
N GLY A 73 8.65 6.91 0.12
CA GLY A 73 9.60 7.96 -0.22
C GLY A 73 10.99 7.58 0.28
N ASP A 74 12.02 8.19 -0.29
CA ASP A 74 13.46 7.89 -0.17
C ASP A 74 14.06 7.90 1.26
N MET A 75 13.27 7.67 2.30
CA MET A 75 13.73 7.17 3.60
C MET A 75 14.28 5.74 3.45
N GLY A 76 15.48 5.68 2.88
CA GLY A 76 16.58 4.84 3.35
C GLY A 76 16.29 3.35 3.45
N ALA A 77 16.82 2.60 2.48
CA ALA A 77 17.71 1.47 2.75
C ALA A 77 17.58 0.81 4.14
N ALA A 78 16.45 0.18 4.41
CA ALA A 78 16.31 -0.83 5.44
C ALA A 78 15.63 -2.02 4.76
N GLY A 79 16.47 -2.85 4.13
CA GLY A 79 16.02 -4.03 3.41
C GLY A 79 15.11 -4.92 4.28
N PRO A 80 14.41 -5.89 3.67
CA PRO A 80 13.64 -6.86 4.43
C PRO A 80 14.56 -7.44 5.52
N ARG A 81 14.24 -7.18 6.79
CA ARG A 81 14.96 -7.78 7.92
C ARG A 81 14.96 -9.29 7.66
N PRO A 82 16.12 -9.95 7.51
CA PRO A 82 16.12 -11.39 7.38
C PRO A 82 15.46 -11.92 8.65
N LYS A 83 14.34 -12.64 8.52
CA LYS A 83 13.89 -13.52 9.58
C LYS A 83 14.95 -14.61 9.69
N GLY A 84 16.01 -14.30 10.43
CA GLY A 84 17.04 -15.23 10.82
C GLY A 84 16.36 -16.34 11.60
N ASN A 85 16.16 -17.48 10.93
CA ASN A 85 15.91 -18.71 11.64
C ASN A 85 17.24 -19.05 12.33
N ARG A 86 17.32 -18.74 13.63
CA ARG A 86 18.47 -19.06 14.47
C ARG A 86 18.84 -20.53 14.25
N PRO A 87 20.08 -20.90 13.91
CA PRO A 87 20.48 -22.28 13.98
C PRO A 87 20.31 -22.73 15.43
N THR A 88 19.48 -23.74 15.64
CA THR A 88 19.37 -24.44 16.92
C THR A 88 20.77 -24.92 17.26
N ARG A 89 21.46 -24.23 18.20
CA ARG A 89 22.67 -24.74 18.82
C ARG A 89 22.30 -26.05 19.46
N ASN A 90 22.59 -27.15 18.77
CA ASN A 90 22.59 -28.49 19.33
C ASN A 90 23.73 -28.56 20.35
N ARG A 91 23.47 -28.00 21.53
CA ARG A 91 24.17 -28.36 22.76
C ARG A 91 23.68 -29.75 23.11
N ARG A 92 24.45 -30.76 22.74
CA ARG A 92 24.52 -32.15 23.26
C ARG A 92 25.17 -32.94 22.12
N ARG A 93 26.36 -33.55 22.26
CA ARG A 93 26.81 -34.40 23.36
C ARG A 93 28.33 -34.28 23.52
N ARG A 94 28.79 -33.86 24.69
CA ARG A 94 30.06 -34.33 25.26
C ARG A 94 29.69 -35.35 26.33
N ARG A 95 30.50 -36.39 26.40
CA ARG A 95 30.41 -37.62 27.20
C ARG A 95 29.59 -38.71 26.53
#